data_AF-A0A9D9HGC3-F1
#
_entry.id   AF-A0A9D9HGC3-F1
#
_cell.length_a   1.000
_cell.length_b   1.000
_cell.length_c   1.000
_cell.angle_alpha   90.00
_cell.angle_beta   90.00
_cell.angle_gamma   90.00
#
_symmetry.space_group_name_H-M   'P 1'
#
loop_
_entity.id
_entity.type
_entity.pdbx_description
1 polymer ?
#
loop_
_entity_poly.entity_id
_entity_poly.type
_entity_poly.pdbx_seq_one_letter_code
_entity_poly.pdbx_strand_id
1 'polypeptide(L)'
;TEQEIYDEAGHAFNIASPKQLQEVLFVERKLPPGKKTKSGFSTDTSVLEDLASADPLPEKILEYRALAKLKSTYADALPELADENGRIHTSFIQTGTATGRLSSRDPNLQNIPVREENGRQIRRAFLAPPGSLLVSADYSQIELTLLAHFSEDENLVQAFRAGIDVHARTAALIFGCFPEAVTPEMRRTAKTINFGVMYGMSAFRLANQLRIPRGRAAAFINTYFATYAGVARFIAEAKEKAARDGWVQTILGRRRYIRGIRSTNRNERAAAERIAVNSPIQGSAADIVKTAMLRMREAMAKEGLHGKMLLQVHDELIFEVPEKEAEKTGALARQVMESVVPLRVPLRVSVETGPCWGDFH
;
A
#
# COMPACT_ATOMS: atom_id res chain seq x y z
N THR A 1 15.67 -24.35 2.16
CA THR A 1 15.67 -23.19 3.08
C THR A 1 15.92 -23.53 4.54
N GLU A 2 15.09 -24.32 5.24
CA GLU A 2 15.29 -24.57 6.69
C GLU A 2 16.60 -25.31 7.00
N GLN A 3 16.86 -26.42 6.29
CA GLN A 3 18.11 -27.16 6.45
C GLN A 3 19.34 -26.29 6.16
N GLU A 4 19.28 -25.46 5.11
CA GLU A 4 20.38 -24.53 4.79
C GLU A 4 20.64 -23.50 5.88
N ILE A 5 19.61 -23.05 6.61
CA ILE A 5 19.78 -22.16 7.76
C ILE A 5 20.49 -22.89 8.90
N TYR A 6 20.17 -24.16 9.13
CA TYR A 6 20.84 -24.97 10.15
C TYR A 6 22.28 -25.28 9.77
N ASP A 7 22.53 -25.62 8.51
CA ASP A 7 23.88 -25.87 8.00
C ASP A 7 24.74 -24.61 8.09
N GLU A 8 24.17 -23.46 7.71
CA GLU A 8 24.82 -22.18 7.80
C GLU A 8 25.08 -21.81 9.27
N ALA A 9 24.10 -21.92 10.17
CA ALA A 9 24.26 -21.62 11.59
C ALA A 9 25.18 -22.61 12.33
N GLY A 10 25.35 -23.83 11.81
CA GLY A 10 26.13 -24.91 12.41
C GLY A 10 25.36 -25.78 13.41
N HIS A 11 24.07 -25.50 13.64
CA HIS A 11 23.16 -26.34 14.43
C HIS A 11 21.69 -25.99 14.17
N ALA A 12 20.80 -26.89 14.60
CA ALA A 12 19.36 -26.64 14.55
C ALA A 12 18.91 -25.69 15.68
N PHE A 13 17.95 -24.83 15.37
CA PHE A 13 17.28 -23.93 16.32
C PHE A 13 15.89 -23.54 15.80
N ASN A 14 15.04 -22.97 16.66
CA ASN A 14 13.72 -22.49 16.25
C ASN A 14 13.84 -21.11 15.57
N ILE A 15 13.79 -21.10 14.24
CA ILE A 15 13.88 -19.89 13.39
C ILE A 15 12.72 -18.91 13.65
N ALA A 16 11.55 -19.44 14.03
CA ALA A 16 10.39 -18.62 14.38
C ALA A 16 10.50 -17.96 15.77
N SER A 17 11.44 -18.42 16.63
CA SER A 17 11.66 -17.85 17.96
C SER A 17 12.56 -16.61 17.89
N PRO A 18 12.05 -15.40 18.17
CA PRO A 18 12.88 -14.19 18.13
C PRO A 18 14.03 -14.23 19.12
N LYS A 19 13.90 -14.98 20.23
CA LYS A 19 14.95 -15.10 21.24
C LYS A 19 16.11 -15.96 20.75
N GLN A 20 15.82 -17.14 20.18
CA GLN A 20 16.87 -18.01 19.65
C GLN A 20 17.55 -17.37 18.45
N LEU A 21 16.78 -16.69 17.59
CA LEU A 21 17.36 -15.99 16.46
C LEU A 21 18.28 -14.83 16.89
N GLN A 22 17.96 -14.13 17.97
CA GLN A 22 18.86 -13.10 18.52
C GLN A 22 20.18 -13.70 19.03
N GLU A 23 20.13 -14.88 19.66
CA GLU A 23 21.34 -15.58 20.13
C GLU A 23 22.25 -15.91 18.94
N VAL A 24 21.70 -16.57 17.92
CA VAL A 24 22.45 -16.97 16.72
C VAL A 24 23.04 -15.73 16.01
N LEU A 25 22.23 -14.70 15.76
CA LEU A 25 22.70 -13.53 15.00
C LEU A 25 23.67 -12.63 15.77
N PHE A 26 23.42 -12.36 17.06
CA PHE A 26 24.13 -11.31 17.78
C PHE A 26 25.17 -11.84 18.78
N VAL A 27 25.03 -13.07 19.24
CA VAL A 27 25.96 -13.68 20.20
C VAL A 27 26.93 -14.61 19.48
N GLU A 28 26.42 -15.57 18.71
CA GLU A 28 27.23 -16.58 18.03
C GLU A 28 27.92 -15.99 16.79
N ARG A 29 27.14 -15.38 15.89
CA ARG A 29 27.63 -14.72 14.65
C ARG A 29 28.25 -13.35 14.91
N LYS A 30 28.01 -12.75 16.09
CA LYS A 30 28.51 -11.44 16.51
C LYS A 30 28.18 -10.31 15.52
N LEU A 31 27.05 -10.41 14.83
CA LEU A 31 26.61 -9.36 13.92
C LEU A 31 26.27 -8.09 14.71
N PRO A 32 26.48 -6.89 14.12
CA PRO A 32 26.23 -5.64 14.82
C PRO A 32 24.74 -5.50 15.12
N PRO A 33 24.33 -5.42 16.39
CA PRO A 33 22.92 -5.30 16.71
C PRO A 33 22.36 -3.96 16.23
N GLY A 34 21.26 -4.01 15.51
CA GLY A 34 20.55 -2.82 15.05
C GLY A 34 19.69 -2.20 16.17
N LYS A 35 18.39 -2.12 15.90
CA LYS A 35 17.41 -1.50 16.80
C LYS A 35 17.14 -2.37 18.04
N LYS A 36 17.02 -1.75 19.22
CA LYS A 36 16.57 -2.44 20.45
C LYS A 36 15.04 -2.45 20.56
N THR A 37 14.50 -3.53 21.12
CA THR A 37 13.09 -3.70 21.50
C THR A 37 12.99 -3.86 23.02
N LYS A 38 11.77 -3.94 23.55
CA LYS A 38 11.58 -4.20 24.99
C LYS A 38 12.11 -5.57 25.44
N SER A 39 12.24 -6.52 24.51
CA SER A 39 12.62 -7.90 24.77
C SER A 39 14.02 -8.27 24.26
N GLY A 40 14.83 -7.30 23.81
CA GLY A 40 16.19 -7.52 23.33
C GLY A 40 16.50 -6.72 22.07
N PHE A 41 17.09 -7.37 21.08
CA PHE A 41 17.39 -6.80 19.76
C PHE A 41 16.29 -7.13 18.75
N SER A 42 16.00 -6.19 17.86
CA SER A 42 15.05 -6.39 16.76
C SER A 42 15.65 -7.35 15.74
N THR A 43 14.83 -8.29 15.29
CA THR A 43 15.09 -9.11 14.10
C THR A 43 14.05 -8.80 13.02
N ASP A 44 13.53 -7.58 12.97
CA ASP A 44 12.53 -7.19 11.97
C ASP A 44 13.14 -7.20 10.56
N THR A 45 12.31 -7.26 9.53
CA THR A 45 12.72 -7.33 8.12
C THR A 45 13.82 -6.31 7.78
N SER A 46 13.64 -5.04 8.16
CA SER A 46 14.62 -4.00 7.87
C SER A 46 15.98 -4.22 8.54
N VAL A 47 16.00 -4.81 9.74
CA VAL A 47 17.27 -5.13 10.43
C VAL A 47 17.95 -6.28 9.72
N LEU A 48 17.20 -7.32 9.34
CA LEU A 48 17.76 -8.46 8.61
C LEU A 48 18.27 -8.06 7.21
N GLU A 49 17.59 -7.15 6.51
CA GLU A 49 18.03 -6.60 5.22
C GLU A 49 19.35 -5.81 5.34
N ASP A 50 19.54 -5.09 6.45
CA ASP A 50 20.81 -4.41 6.72
C ASP A 50 21.92 -5.41 7.05
N LEU A 51 21.61 -6.45 7.82
CA LEU A 51 22.57 -7.50 8.20
C LEU A 51 22.96 -8.42 7.04
N ALA A 52 22.06 -8.62 6.06
CA ALA A 52 22.31 -9.44 4.87
C ALA A 52 23.50 -8.95 4.04
N SER A 53 23.89 -7.67 4.18
CA SER A 53 25.08 -7.13 3.52
C SER A 53 26.40 -7.61 4.16
N ALA A 54 26.34 -8.14 5.39
CA ALA A 54 27.51 -8.57 6.16
C ALA A 54 27.58 -10.10 6.35
N ASP A 55 26.44 -10.80 6.28
CA ASP A 55 26.34 -12.24 6.52
C ASP A 55 25.19 -12.83 5.66
N PRO A 56 25.37 -14.02 5.05
CA PRO A 56 24.33 -14.65 4.23
C PRO A 56 23.13 -15.20 5.03
N LEU A 57 23.29 -15.49 6.32
CA LEU A 57 22.26 -16.10 7.16
C LEU A 57 20.99 -15.23 7.28
N PRO A 58 21.06 -13.90 7.54
CA PRO A 58 19.90 -13.00 7.53
C PRO A 58 19.03 -13.09 6.27
N GLU A 59 19.62 -13.21 5.08
CA GLU A 59 18.87 -13.32 3.82
C GLU A 59 18.06 -14.62 3.75
N LYS A 60 18.68 -15.75 4.12
CA LYS A 60 17.98 -17.04 4.21
C LYS A 60 16.85 -17.01 5.23
N ILE A 61 17.03 -16.33 6.37
CA ILE A 61 15.98 -16.15 7.37
C ILE A 61 14.81 -15.33 6.83
N LEU A 62 15.09 -14.27 6.06
CA LEU A 62 14.06 -13.47 5.40
C LEU A 62 13.23 -14.33 4.44
N GLU A 63 13.90 -15.13 3.61
CA GLU A 63 13.26 -16.07 2.69
C GLU A 63 12.40 -17.10 3.45
N TYR A 64 12.96 -17.73 4.49
CA TYR A 64 12.22 -18.67 5.33
C TYR A 64 10.96 -18.03 5.93
N ARG A 65 11.06 -16.81 6.49
CA ARG A 65 9.92 -16.13 7.09
C ARG A 65 8.84 -15.78 6.07
N ALA A 66 9.24 -15.37 4.86
CA ALA A 66 8.31 -15.11 3.77
C ALA A 66 7.54 -16.39 3.40
N LEU A 67 8.25 -17.51 3.17
CA LEU A 67 7.66 -18.81 2.85
C LEU A 67 6.81 -19.38 3.99
N ALA A 68 7.30 -19.33 5.22
CA ALA A 68 6.58 -19.81 6.39
C ALA A 68 5.28 -19.03 6.61
N LYS A 69 5.29 -17.71 6.38
CA LYS A 69 4.07 -16.89 6.40
C LYS A 69 3.11 -17.28 5.27
N LEU A 70 3.62 -17.47 4.04
CA LEU A 70 2.79 -17.88 2.91
C LEU A 70 2.09 -19.23 3.18
N LYS A 71 2.85 -20.19 3.69
CA LYS A 71 2.34 -21.51 4.06
C LYS A 71 1.30 -21.42 5.18
N SER A 72 1.70 -20.94 6.35
CA SER A 72 0.86 -20.97 7.55
C SER A 72 -0.37 -20.05 7.47
N THR A 73 -0.22 -18.84 6.93
CA THR A 73 -1.30 -17.84 6.93
C THR A 73 -2.25 -18.02 5.76
N TYR A 74 -1.78 -18.57 4.63
CA TYR A 74 -2.59 -18.66 3.42
C TYR A 74 -2.77 -20.09 2.93
N ALA A 75 -1.69 -20.79 2.59
CA ALA A 75 -1.80 -22.10 1.92
C ALA A 75 -2.45 -23.18 2.80
N ASP A 76 -2.12 -23.22 4.09
CA ASP A 76 -2.72 -24.18 5.03
C ASP A 76 -4.07 -23.66 5.57
N ALA A 77 -4.11 -22.39 6.00
CA ALA A 77 -5.26 -21.86 6.74
C ALA A 77 -6.48 -21.52 5.88
N LEU A 78 -6.31 -21.02 4.64
CA LEU A 78 -7.47 -20.63 3.82
C LEU A 78 -8.34 -21.81 3.38
N PRO A 79 -7.78 -22.98 2.98
CA PRO A 79 -8.58 -24.16 2.69
C PRO A 79 -9.41 -24.63 3.89
N GLU A 80 -8.88 -24.55 5.11
CA GLU A 80 -9.62 -24.93 6.33
C GLU A 80 -10.80 -23.98 6.64
N LEU A 81 -10.77 -22.76 6.11
CA LEU A 81 -11.82 -21.76 6.28
C LEU A 81 -12.85 -21.75 5.15
N ALA A 82 -12.66 -22.57 4.12
CA ALA A 82 -13.60 -22.68 3.02
C ALA A 82 -14.85 -23.49 3.43
N ASP A 83 -16.01 -23.10 2.92
CA ASP A 83 -17.24 -23.87 3.07
C ASP A 83 -17.27 -25.13 2.19
N GLU A 84 -18.36 -25.90 2.23
CA GLU A 84 -18.51 -27.12 1.43
C GLU A 84 -18.48 -26.89 -0.10
N ASN A 85 -18.65 -25.64 -0.54
CA ASN A 85 -18.59 -25.24 -1.94
C ASN A 85 -17.23 -24.62 -2.32
N GLY A 86 -16.24 -24.67 -1.41
CA GLY A 86 -14.92 -24.09 -1.62
C GLY A 86 -14.91 -22.56 -1.57
N ARG A 87 -15.93 -21.91 -0.98
CA ARG A 87 -15.98 -20.45 -0.84
C ARG A 87 -15.48 -19.99 0.53
N ILE A 88 -14.69 -18.93 0.52
CA ILE A 88 -14.18 -18.28 1.73
C ILE A 88 -15.01 -17.03 2.02
N HIS A 89 -15.53 -16.91 3.25
CA HIS A 89 -16.43 -15.84 3.66
C HIS A 89 -15.74 -14.88 4.63
N THR A 90 -15.28 -13.73 4.14
CA THR A 90 -14.68 -12.70 5.00
C THR A 90 -15.72 -11.77 5.62
N SER A 91 -15.37 -11.18 6.76
CA SER A 91 -16.12 -10.09 7.38
C SER A 91 -15.46 -8.73 7.13
N PHE A 92 -16.16 -7.84 6.42
CA PHE A 92 -15.75 -6.44 6.26
C PHE A 92 -16.19 -5.58 7.45
N ILE A 93 -15.23 -4.97 8.14
CA ILE A 93 -15.45 -4.10 9.29
C ILE A 93 -15.38 -2.65 8.85
N GLN A 94 -16.50 -1.94 8.98
CA GLN A 94 -16.62 -0.55 8.56
C GLN A 94 -16.16 0.46 9.62
N THR A 95 -16.18 0.07 10.90
CA THR A 95 -15.93 0.95 12.06
C THR A 95 -14.53 0.79 12.67
N GLY A 96 -13.64 0.00 12.03
CA GLY A 96 -12.31 -0.30 12.58
C GLY A 96 -11.26 0.78 12.34
N THR A 97 -11.19 1.33 11.13
CA THR A 97 -10.08 2.24 10.75
C THR A 97 -10.45 3.71 10.94
N ALA A 98 -9.54 4.50 11.51
CA ALA A 98 -9.74 5.94 11.69
C ALA A 98 -9.74 6.74 10.37
N THR A 99 -9.26 6.13 9.28
CA THR A 99 -9.27 6.72 7.93
C THR A 99 -10.55 6.39 7.17
N GLY A 100 -11.43 5.55 7.72
CA GLY A 100 -12.69 5.18 7.07
C GLY A 100 -12.55 4.10 6.01
N ARG A 101 -11.38 3.49 5.81
CA ARG A 101 -11.24 2.26 5.00
C ARG A 101 -12.00 1.10 5.64
N LEU A 102 -12.49 0.18 4.82
CA LEU A 102 -12.89 -1.14 5.32
C LEU A 102 -11.64 -1.92 5.72
N SER A 103 -11.76 -2.75 6.74
CA SER A 103 -10.80 -3.81 7.03
C SER A 103 -11.47 -5.17 6.89
N SER A 104 -10.73 -6.18 6.49
CA SER A 104 -11.21 -7.56 6.36
C SER A 104 -10.65 -8.43 7.49
N ARG A 105 -11.47 -9.32 8.06
CA ARG A 105 -11.07 -10.31 9.06
C ARG A 105 -11.81 -11.63 8.86
N ASP A 106 -11.24 -12.68 9.44
CA ASP A 106 -11.82 -14.02 9.53
C ASP A 106 -12.27 -14.59 8.16
N PRO A 107 -11.38 -14.73 7.15
CA PRO A 107 -9.97 -14.32 7.10
C PRO A 107 -9.77 -12.92 6.52
N ASN A 108 -8.56 -12.35 6.66
CA ASN A 108 -8.22 -11.07 6.05
C ASN A 108 -7.82 -11.23 4.57
N LEU A 109 -8.76 -10.96 3.67
CA LEU A 109 -8.59 -11.05 2.22
C LEU A 109 -8.02 -9.78 1.57
N GLN A 110 -7.84 -8.69 2.33
CA GLN A 110 -7.22 -7.47 1.79
C GLN A 110 -5.68 -7.55 1.73
N ASN A 111 -5.09 -8.53 2.42
CA ASN A 111 -3.64 -8.67 2.54
C ASN A 111 -3.08 -9.86 1.73
N ILE A 112 -3.86 -10.44 0.82
CA ILE A 112 -3.39 -11.55 -0.03
C ILE A 112 -2.21 -11.05 -0.89
N PRO A 113 -1.02 -11.65 -0.76
CA PRO A 113 0.20 -11.19 -1.44
C PRO A 113 0.06 -11.20 -2.97
N VAL A 114 0.73 -10.24 -3.64
CA VAL A 114 0.72 -10.12 -5.12
C VAL A 114 2.09 -9.83 -5.72
N ARG A 115 3.02 -9.29 -4.94
CA ARG A 115 4.26 -8.70 -5.46
C ARG A 115 5.31 -9.73 -5.86
N GLU A 116 5.35 -10.85 -5.16
CA GLU A 116 6.32 -11.93 -5.35
C GLU A 116 5.60 -13.10 -6.00
N GLU A 117 6.34 -13.88 -6.81
CA GLU A 117 5.77 -15.00 -7.57
C GLU A 117 5.05 -15.99 -6.65
N ASN A 118 5.70 -16.40 -5.54
CA ASN A 118 5.08 -17.29 -4.55
C ASN A 118 3.78 -16.70 -3.96
N GLY A 119 3.72 -15.38 -3.79
CA GLY A 119 2.51 -14.68 -3.36
C GLY A 119 1.42 -14.69 -4.44
N ARG A 120 1.79 -14.46 -5.69
CA ARG A 120 0.88 -14.53 -6.84
C ARG A 120 0.30 -15.93 -7.01
N GLN A 121 1.07 -16.99 -6.73
CA GLN A 121 0.55 -18.36 -6.72
C GLN A 121 -0.58 -18.56 -5.70
N ILE A 122 -0.54 -17.90 -4.53
CA ILE A 122 -1.68 -17.90 -3.59
C ILE A 122 -2.92 -17.25 -4.22
N ARG A 123 -2.77 -16.13 -4.94
CA ARG A 123 -3.90 -15.49 -5.64
C ARG A 123 -4.50 -16.34 -6.75
N ARG A 124 -3.70 -17.19 -7.41
CA ARG A 124 -4.20 -18.12 -8.43
C ARG A 124 -5.18 -19.15 -7.89
N ALA A 125 -5.16 -19.42 -6.58
CA ALA A 125 -6.13 -20.31 -5.94
C ALA A 125 -7.54 -19.68 -5.80
N PHE A 126 -7.68 -18.37 -6.03
CA PHE A 126 -8.99 -17.70 -6.04
C PHE A 126 -9.54 -17.70 -7.47
N LEU A 127 -10.44 -18.64 -7.74
CA LEU A 127 -10.99 -18.94 -9.06
C LEU A 127 -12.42 -18.42 -9.21
N ALA A 128 -12.78 -17.99 -10.42
CA ALA A 128 -14.17 -17.90 -10.82
C ALA A 128 -14.77 -19.31 -10.99
N PRO A 129 -16.05 -19.53 -10.66
CA PRO A 129 -16.72 -20.79 -10.95
C PRO A 129 -16.88 -21.00 -12.47
N PRO A 130 -17.09 -22.25 -12.94
CA PRO A 130 -17.31 -22.53 -14.36
C PRO A 130 -18.42 -21.66 -14.98
N GLY A 131 -18.16 -21.13 -16.18
CA GLY A 131 -19.06 -20.22 -16.90
C GLY A 131 -19.05 -18.76 -16.41
N SER A 132 -18.16 -18.43 -15.46
CA SER A 132 -17.95 -17.09 -14.94
C SER A 132 -16.49 -16.65 -15.09
N LEU A 133 -16.27 -15.33 -15.02
CA LEU A 133 -14.95 -14.72 -14.95
C LEU A 133 -14.90 -13.77 -13.74
N LEU A 134 -13.68 -13.52 -13.28
CA LEU A 134 -13.40 -12.41 -12.39
C LEU A 134 -13.15 -11.14 -13.22
N VAL A 135 -13.67 -10.02 -12.75
CA VAL A 135 -13.36 -8.68 -13.27
C VAL A 135 -12.77 -7.87 -12.11
N SER A 136 -11.56 -7.37 -12.28
CA SER A 136 -10.94 -6.41 -11.37
C SER A 136 -11.01 -5.01 -11.96
N ALA A 137 -11.43 -4.05 -11.15
CA ALA A 137 -11.39 -2.63 -11.46
C ALA A 137 -10.63 -1.89 -10.35
N ASP A 138 -9.48 -1.32 -10.67
CA ASP A 138 -8.59 -0.66 -9.70
C ASP A 138 -8.32 0.80 -10.08
N TYR A 139 -8.43 1.70 -9.10
CA TYR A 139 -8.08 3.10 -9.32
C TYR A 139 -6.57 3.26 -9.49
N SER A 140 -6.18 3.88 -10.61
CA SER A 140 -4.80 4.24 -10.85
C SER A 140 -4.37 5.40 -9.94
N GLN A 141 -3.61 5.08 -8.90
CA GLN A 141 -2.94 6.07 -8.03
C GLN A 141 -3.91 7.06 -7.35
N ILE A 142 -5.07 6.60 -6.86
CA ILE A 142 -6.13 7.47 -6.32
C ILE A 142 -5.63 8.46 -5.25
N GLU A 143 -4.72 8.05 -4.37
CA GLU A 143 -4.16 8.92 -3.34
C GLU A 143 -3.36 10.10 -3.92
N LEU A 144 -2.59 9.86 -5.00
CA LEU A 144 -1.86 10.92 -5.68
C LEU A 144 -2.80 11.84 -6.48
N THR A 145 -3.82 11.27 -7.12
CA THR A 145 -4.86 12.04 -7.81
C THR A 145 -5.57 12.99 -6.83
N LEU A 146 -5.87 12.51 -5.62
CA LEU A 146 -6.44 13.32 -4.55
C LEU A 146 -5.47 14.36 -4.02
N LEU A 147 -4.18 14.02 -3.90
CA LEU A 147 -3.18 15.03 -3.54
C LEU A 147 -3.11 16.13 -4.60
N ALA A 148 -3.09 15.80 -5.89
CA ALA A 148 -3.09 16.77 -6.98
C ALA A 148 -4.34 17.66 -6.92
N HIS A 149 -5.50 17.07 -6.60
CA HIS A 149 -6.74 17.81 -6.41
C HIS A 149 -6.68 18.78 -5.23
N PHE A 150 -6.27 18.33 -4.04
CA PHE A 150 -6.28 19.15 -2.83
C PHE A 150 -5.15 20.18 -2.79
N SER A 151 -3.98 19.84 -3.34
CA SER A 151 -2.85 20.76 -3.40
C SER A 151 -3.01 21.85 -4.44
N GLU A 152 -3.83 21.58 -5.47
CA GLU A 152 -3.97 22.44 -6.65
C GLU A 152 -2.60 22.79 -7.26
N ASP A 153 -1.64 21.87 -7.14
CA ASP A 153 -0.30 22.06 -7.67
C ASP A 153 -0.33 21.95 -9.20
N GLU A 154 0.02 23.03 -9.89
CA GLU A 154 -0.09 23.12 -11.35
C GLU A 154 0.74 22.05 -12.05
N ASN A 155 1.98 21.82 -11.60
CA ASN A 155 2.89 20.84 -12.19
C ASN A 155 2.35 19.41 -12.01
N LEU A 156 1.82 19.10 -10.83
CA LEU A 156 1.24 17.80 -10.54
C LEU A 156 -0.08 17.58 -11.31
N VAL A 157 -0.97 18.58 -11.34
CA VAL A 157 -2.23 18.53 -12.10
C VAL A 157 -1.98 18.34 -13.58
N GLN A 158 -1.04 19.09 -14.17
CA GLN A 158 -0.66 18.93 -15.58
C GLN A 158 -0.08 17.54 -15.85
N ALA A 159 0.79 17.04 -14.97
CA ALA A 159 1.37 15.70 -15.13
C ALA A 159 0.29 14.62 -15.20
N PHE A 160 -0.70 14.65 -14.30
CA PHE A 160 -1.78 13.67 -14.33
C PHE A 160 -2.71 13.82 -15.55
N ARG A 161 -3.02 15.06 -15.97
CA ARG A 161 -3.83 15.30 -17.18
C ARG A 161 -3.15 14.75 -18.43
N ALA A 162 -1.83 14.92 -18.53
CA ALA A 162 -1.01 14.39 -19.62
C ALA A 162 -0.74 12.88 -19.52
N GLY A 163 -1.18 12.20 -18.46
CA GLY A 163 -0.90 10.77 -18.25
C GLY A 163 0.58 10.48 -17.95
N ILE A 164 1.33 11.48 -17.48
CA ILE A 164 2.75 11.35 -17.16
C ILE A 164 2.90 10.54 -15.88
N ASP A 165 3.81 9.57 -15.90
CA ASP A 165 4.19 8.81 -14.72
C ASP A 165 4.98 9.67 -13.73
N VAL A 166 4.28 10.19 -12.73
CA VAL A 166 4.87 11.03 -11.67
C VAL A 166 5.95 10.28 -10.89
N HIS A 167 5.83 8.95 -10.73
CA HIS A 167 6.86 8.16 -10.04
C HIS A 167 8.13 8.05 -10.87
N ALA A 168 8.03 7.81 -12.17
CA ALA A 168 9.18 7.79 -13.07
C ALA A 168 9.85 9.17 -13.15
N ARG A 169 9.07 10.25 -13.27
CA ARG A 169 9.59 11.62 -13.22
C ARG A 169 10.29 11.93 -11.89
N THR A 170 9.72 11.50 -10.78
CA THR A 170 10.34 11.65 -9.45
C THR A 170 11.61 10.80 -9.34
N ALA A 171 11.64 9.60 -9.91
CA ALA A 171 12.82 8.76 -9.94
C ALA A 171 13.97 9.43 -10.70
N ALA A 172 13.70 9.92 -11.91
CA ALA A 172 14.68 10.69 -12.70
C ALA A 172 15.31 11.83 -11.88
N LEU A 173 14.49 12.56 -11.11
CA LEU A 173 14.95 13.61 -10.21
C LEU A 173 15.80 13.09 -9.03
N ILE A 174 15.40 11.99 -8.38
CA ILE A 174 16.11 11.38 -7.25
C ILE A 174 17.49 10.89 -7.68
N PHE A 175 17.52 10.16 -8.80
CA PHE A 175 18.70 9.46 -9.28
C PHE A 175 19.58 10.34 -10.19
N GLY A 176 19.08 11.51 -10.60
CA GLY A 176 19.81 12.44 -11.46
C GLY A 176 20.04 11.87 -12.86
N CYS A 177 19.04 11.15 -13.40
CA CYS A 177 19.10 10.52 -14.72
C CYS A 177 17.98 11.00 -15.63
N PHE A 178 18.08 10.70 -16.93
CA PHE A 178 17.01 10.95 -17.88
C PHE A 178 15.81 10.01 -17.62
N PRO A 179 14.56 10.44 -17.89
CA PRO A 179 13.36 9.61 -17.69
C PRO A 179 13.44 8.22 -18.35
N GLU A 180 14.09 8.13 -19.51
CA GLU A 180 14.29 6.91 -20.29
C GLU A 180 15.27 5.94 -19.62
N ALA A 181 16.15 6.45 -18.75
CA ALA A 181 17.11 5.66 -17.98
C ALA A 181 16.55 5.18 -16.62
N VAL A 182 15.29 5.50 -16.30
CA VAL A 182 14.65 5.07 -15.05
C VAL A 182 14.35 3.57 -15.12
N THR A 183 15.05 2.80 -14.30
CA THR A 183 14.79 1.36 -14.17
C THR A 183 13.51 1.09 -13.36
N PRO A 184 12.89 -0.11 -13.48
CA PRO A 184 11.75 -0.50 -12.66
C PRO A 184 12.03 -0.43 -11.14
N GLU A 185 13.27 -0.73 -10.74
CA GLU A 185 13.72 -0.63 -9.36
C GLU A 185 13.80 0.83 -8.90
N MET A 186 14.41 1.72 -9.71
CA MET A 186 14.45 3.16 -9.43
C MET A 186 13.05 3.73 -9.27
N ARG A 187 12.13 3.37 -10.17
CA ARG A 187 10.72 3.76 -10.10
C ARG A 187 10.03 3.26 -8.83
N ARG A 188 10.28 2.02 -8.43
CA ARG A 188 9.72 1.42 -7.20
C ARG A 188 10.21 2.14 -5.94
N THR A 189 11.50 2.44 -5.90
CA THR A 189 12.12 3.22 -4.82
C THR A 189 11.53 4.63 -4.78
N ALA A 190 11.43 5.29 -5.93
CA ALA A 190 10.81 6.61 -6.05
C ALA A 190 9.33 6.62 -5.66
N LYS A 191 8.57 5.56 -5.94
CA LYS A 191 7.18 5.43 -5.48
C LYS A 191 7.10 5.51 -3.96
N THR A 192 7.89 4.70 -3.26
CA THR A 192 7.91 4.68 -1.79
C THR A 192 8.34 6.04 -1.21
N ILE A 193 9.32 6.67 -1.85
CA ILE A 193 9.84 7.99 -1.45
C ILE A 193 8.83 9.09 -1.71
N ASN A 194 8.17 9.09 -2.87
CA ASN A 194 7.15 10.07 -3.22
C ASN A 194 6.07 10.05 -2.14
N PHE A 195 5.55 8.87 -1.80
CA PHE A 195 4.60 8.72 -0.67
C PHE A 195 5.19 9.19 0.65
N GLY A 196 6.43 8.81 0.96
CA GLY A 196 7.11 9.26 2.16
C GLY A 196 7.17 10.79 2.27
N VAL A 197 7.70 11.45 1.25
CA VAL A 197 7.93 12.91 1.20
C VAL A 197 6.60 13.67 1.23
N MET A 198 5.61 13.21 0.48
CA MET A 198 4.25 13.78 0.50
C MET A 198 3.61 13.73 1.90
N TYR A 199 3.96 12.71 2.69
CA TYR A 199 3.47 12.56 4.07
C TYR A 199 4.46 13.02 5.14
N GLY A 200 5.40 13.91 4.77
CA GLY A 200 6.28 14.58 5.74
C GLY A 200 7.44 13.71 6.24
N MET A 201 7.96 12.82 5.39
CA MET A 201 9.23 12.12 5.64
C MET A 201 10.37 13.13 5.81
N SER A 202 11.16 12.96 6.87
CA SER A 202 12.33 13.81 7.11
C SER A 202 13.50 13.40 6.22
N ALA A 203 14.42 14.35 5.96
CA ALA A 203 15.68 14.06 5.27
C ALA A 203 16.49 12.93 5.92
N PHE A 204 16.41 12.79 7.24
CA PHE A 204 17.04 11.67 7.96
C PHE A 204 16.42 10.32 7.58
N ARG A 205 15.08 10.20 7.60
CA ARG A 205 14.41 8.95 7.21
C ARG A 205 14.66 8.62 5.75
N LEU A 206 14.61 9.64 4.88
CA LEU A 206 14.89 9.46 3.45
C LEU A 206 16.34 9.00 3.21
N ALA A 207 17.32 9.63 3.86
CA ALA A 207 18.73 9.27 3.75
C ALA A 207 18.98 7.81 4.13
N ASN A 208 18.38 7.36 5.23
CA ASN A 208 18.51 5.97 5.67
C ASN A 208 17.87 5.00 4.68
N GLN A 209 16.67 5.33 4.19
CA GLN A 209 15.95 4.48 3.24
C GLN A 209 16.66 4.36 1.89
N LEU A 210 17.30 5.43 1.42
CA LEU A 210 18.06 5.46 0.17
C LEU A 210 19.53 5.06 0.34
N ARG A 211 20.00 4.86 1.58
CA ARG A 211 21.42 4.70 1.91
C ARG A 211 22.30 5.80 1.29
N ILE A 212 21.85 7.06 1.32
CA ILE A 212 22.58 8.24 0.79
C ILE A 212 22.93 9.25 1.91
N PRO A 213 23.91 10.14 1.70
CA PRO A 213 24.20 11.21 2.64
C PRO A 213 22.98 12.11 2.93
N ARG A 214 22.80 12.50 4.19
CA ARG A 214 21.68 13.35 4.64
C ARG A 214 21.57 14.67 3.87
N GLY A 215 22.70 15.27 3.49
CA GLY A 215 22.71 16.50 2.69
C GLY A 215 22.06 16.31 1.32
N ARG A 216 22.33 15.19 0.65
CA ARG A 216 21.71 14.83 -0.65
C ARG A 216 20.21 14.59 -0.50
N ALA A 217 19.79 13.90 0.56
CA ALA A 217 18.37 13.69 0.86
C ALA A 217 17.63 15.01 1.14
N ALA A 218 18.26 15.95 1.86
CA ALA A 218 17.69 17.28 2.11
C ALA A 218 17.58 18.10 0.82
N ALA A 219 18.62 18.11 -0.01
CA ALA A 219 18.60 18.78 -1.32
C ALA A 219 17.46 18.24 -2.20
N PHE A 220 17.28 16.92 -2.26
CA PHE A 220 16.17 16.30 -2.98
C PHE A 220 14.80 16.77 -2.48
N ILE A 221 14.56 16.74 -1.16
CA ILE A 221 13.29 17.19 -0.58
C ILE A 221 13.02 18.66 -0.93
N ASN A 222 14.05 19.51 -0.89
CA ASN A 222 13.93 20.91 -1.27
C ASN A 222 13.57 21.06 -2.76
N THR A 223 14.26 20.37 -3.66
CA THR A 223 13.96 20.39 -5.11
C THR A 223 12.55 19.86 -5.39
N TYR A 224 12.13 18.81 -4.69
CA TYR A 224 10.79 18.26 -4.81
C TYR A 224 9.73 19.30 -4.46
N PHE A 225 9.84 19.95 -3.29
CA PHE A 225 8.87 20.97 -2.88
C PHE A 225 8.99 22.29 -3.64
N ALA A 226 10.15 22.59 -4.23
CA ALA A 226 10.29 23.68 -5.20
C ALA A 226 9.56 23.37 -6.52
N THR A 227 9.59 22.12 -6.95
CA THR A 227 8.88 21.65 -8.16
C THR A 227 7.37 21.57 -7.92
N TYR A 228 6.95 21.06 -6.76
CA TYR A 228 5.55 20.88 -6.37
C TYR A 228 5.17 21.81 -5.21
N ALA A 229 5.26 23.12 -5.46
CA ALA A 229 5.05 24.15 -4.44
C ALA A 229 3.62 24.14 -3.85
N GLY A 230 2.61 23.77 -4.64
CA GLY A 230 1.23 23.61 -4.17
C GLY A 230 1.10 22.49 -3.15
N VAL A 231 1.90 21.41 -3.28
CA VAL A 231 1.95 20.33 -2.29
C VAL A 231 2.53 20.83 -0.97
N ALA A 232 3.60 21.61 -1.01
CA ALA A 232 4.20 22.20 0.18
C ALA A 232 3.20 23.12 0.92
N ARG A 233 2.50 23.97 0.17
CA ARG A 233 1.44 24.85 0.68
C ARG A 233 0.33 24.04 1.35
N PHE A 234 -0.21 23.04 0.66
CA PHE A 234 -1.26 22.17 1.20
C PHE A 234 -0.85 21.49 2.50
N ILE A 235 0.38 20.99 2.60
CA ILE A 235 0.90 20.37 3.82
C ILE A 235 0.92 21.39 4.97
N ALA A 236 1.39 22.62 4.72
CA ALA A 236 1.44 23.67 5.73
C ALA A 236 0.02 24.06 6.20
N GLU A 237 -0.90 24.32 5.27
CA GLU A 237 -2.29 24.68 5.55
C GLU A 237 -3.05 23.57 6.28
N ALA A 238 -2.83 22.30 5.90
CA ALA A 238 -3.46 21.16 6.57
C ALA A 238 -3.04 21.04 8.04
N LYS A 239 -1.76 21.30 8.34
CA LYS A 239 -1.24 21.32 9.72
C LYS A 239 -1.81 22.48 10.52
N GLU A 240 -1.82 23.68 9.94
CA GLU A 240 -2.35 24.88 10.59
C GLU A 240 -3.84 24.72 10.89
N LYS A 241 -4.63 24.27 9.90
CA LYS A 241 -6.05 23.98 10.05
C LYS A 241 -6.30 22.94 11.13
N ALA A 242 -5.53 21.85 11.15
CA ALA A 242 -5.67 20.83 12.19
C ALA A 242 -5.30 21.35 13.58
N ALA A 243 -4.28 22.21 13.70
CA ALA A 243 -3.91 22.83 14.97
C ALA A 243 -4.99 23.80 15.47
N ARG A 244 -5.59 24.60 14.57
CA ARG A 244 -6.68 25.52 14.87
C ARG A 244 -7.97 24.79 15.22
N ASP A 245 -8.42 23.86 14.38
CA ASP A 245 -9.76 23.27 14.48
C ASP A 245 -9.77 21.99 15.36
N GLY A 246 -8.63 21.33 15.52
CA GLY A 246 -8.48 20.06 16.26
C GLY A 246 -8.90 18.81 15.49
N TRP A 247 -9.35 18.97 14.24
CA TRP A 247 -9.79 17.89 13.36
C TRP A 247 -9.49 18.22 11.89
N VAL A 248 -9.59 17.20 11.05
CA VAL A 248 -9.51 17.29 9.59
C VAL A 248 -10.69 16.57 8.95
N GLN A 249 -10.95 16.81 7.67
CA GLN A 249 -12.13 16.30 6.98
C GLN A 249 -11.81 15.85 5.55
N THR A 250 -12.54 14.85 5.07
CA THR A 250 -12.44 14.31 3.70
C THR A 250 -13.35 15.06 2.71
N ILE A 251 -13.25 14.73 1.42
CA ILE A 251 -14.04 15.33 0.34
C ILE A 251 -15.56 15.17 0.53
N LEU A 252 -16.01 14.05 1.10
CA LEU A 252 -17.44 13.79 1.40
C LEU A 252 -17.80 14.11 2.85
N GLY A 253 -16.91 14.78 3.57
CA GLY A 253 -17.25 15.39 4.83
C GLY A 253 -17.01 14.54 6.08
N ARG A 254 -16.36 13.36 5.98
CA ARG A 254 -15.96 12.56 7.15
C ARG A 254 -14.92 13.32 7.97
N ARG A 255 -15.17 13.48 9.27
CA ARG A 255 -14.24 14.16 10.19
C ARG A 255 -13.38 13.16 10.96
N ARG A 256 -12.11 13.53 11.20
CA ARG A 256 -11.18 12.84 12.09
C ARG A 256 -10.54 13.84 13.04
N TYR A 257 -10.76 13.64 14.35
CA TYR A 257 -10.08 14.42 15.40
C TYR A 257 -8.61 14.00 15.52
N ILE A 258 -7.71 14.98 15.60
CA ILE A 258 -6.27 14.74 15.62
C ILE A 258 -5.73 14.95 17.03
N ARG A 259 -5.66 13.86 17.80
CA ARG A 259 -5.04 13.86 19.13
C ARG A 259 -3.55 14.20 19.03
N GLY A 260 -3.06 15.03 19.95
CA GLY A 260 -1.66 15.45 20.00
C GLY A 260 -1.27 16.58 19.04
N ILE A 261 -2.20 17.12 18.22
CA ILE A 261 -1.88 18.20 17.26
C ILE A 261 -1.44 19.50 17.94
N ARG A 262 -1.84 19.72 19.20
CA ARG A 262 -1.41 20.85 20.05
C ARG A 262 -0.39 20.45 21.12
N SER A 263 0.19 19.25 21.03
CA SER A 263 1.15 18.78 22.03
C SER A 263 2.40 19.66 22.03
N THR A 264 2.91 19.95 23.23
CA THR A 264 4.21 20.61 23.41
C THR A 264 5.36 19.65 23.08
N ASN A 265 5.13 18.33 23.18
CA ASN A 265 6.08 17.31 22.76
C ASN A 265 6.21 17.30 21.22
N ARG A 266 7.40 17.66 20.73
CA ARG A 266 7.67 17.77 19.29
C ARG A 266 7.44 16.47 18.53
N ASN A 267 7.75 15.32 19.12
CA ASN A 267 7.61 14.03 18.44
C ASN A 267 6.15 13.61 18.31
N GLU A 268 5.37 13.84 19.37
CA GLU A 268 3.92 13.60 19.37
C GLU A 268 3.22 14.52 18.38
N ARG A 269 3.52 15.83 18.44
CA ARG A 269 2.96 16.81 17.50
C ARG A 269 3.32 16.49 16.05
N ALA A 270 4.57 16.15 15.76
CA ALA A 270 4.98 15.76 14.41
C ALA A 270 4.27 14.48 13.92
N ALA A 271 3.92 13.54 14.80
CA ALA A 271 3.12 12.38 14.44
C ALA A 271 1.66 12.77 14.15
N ALA A 272 1.07 13.64 14.96
CA ALA A 272 -0.26 14.20 14.75
C ALA A 272 -0.36 14.99 13.44
N GLU A 273 0.64 15.82 13.13
CA GLU A 273 0.72 16.57 11.87
C GLU A 273 0.74 15.65 10.65
N ARG A 274 1.49 14.54 10.68
CA ARG A 274 1.49 13.55 9.58
C ARG A 274 0.11 12.94 9.39
N ILE A 275 -0.58 12.63 10.49
CA ILE A 275 -1.95 12.11 10.43
C ILE A 275 -2.90 13.18 9.85
N ALA A 276 -2.75 14.43 10.24
CA ALA A 276 -3.58 15.54 9.75
C ALA A 276 -3.46 15.74 8.24
N VAL A 277 -2.25 15.61 7.69
CA VAL A 277 -1.99 15.71 6.25
C VAL A 277 -2.53 14.50 5.49
N ASN A 278 -2.30 13.29 6.01
CA ASN A 278 -2.65 12.05 5.30
C ASN A 278 -4.14 11.71 5.36
N SER A 279 -4.84 12.03 6.46
CA SER A 279 -6.24 11.61 6.66
C SER A 279 -7.22 12.17 5.63
N PRO A 280 -7.15 13.45 5.21
CA PRO A 280 -7.98 13.96 4.12
C PRO A 280 -7.79 13.18 2.82
N ILE A 281 -6.56 12.83 2.47
CA ILE A 281 -6.24 12.09 1.24
C ILE A 281 -6.75 10.65 1.34
N GLN A 282 -6.26 9.89 2.31
CA GLN A 282 -6.59 8.47 2.45
C GLN A 282 -8.08 8.25 2.74
N GLY A 283 -8.69 9.13 3.54
CA GLY A 283 -10.10 9.07 3.85
C GLY A 283 -10.99 9.45 2.67
N SER A 284 -10.58 10.42 1.85
CA SER A 284 -11.31 10.74 0.62
C SER A 284 -11.24 9.59 -0.39
N ALA A 285 -10.11 8.89 -0.50
CA ALA A 285 -10.03 7.68 -1.32
C ALA A 285 -11.02 6.61 -0.83
N ALA A 286 -11.11 6.39 0.48
CA ALA A 286 -12.08 5.46 1.06
C ALA A 286 -13.53 5.88 0.80
N ASP A 287 -13.83 7.17 0.90
CA ASP A 287 -15.16 7.71 0.61
C ASP A 287 -15.55 7.54 -0.86
N ILE A 288 -14.60 7.76 -1.78
CA ILE A 288 -14.79 7.56 -3.22
C ILE A 288 -15.06 6.09 -3.52
N VAL A 289 -14.22 5.17 -3.06
CA VAL A 289 -14.38 3.73 -3.31
C VAL A 289 -15.73 3.23 -2.79
N LYS A 290 -16.12 3.64 -1.57
CA LYS A 290 -17.43 3.28 -0.99
C LYS A 290 -18.61 3.80 -1.80
N THR A 291 -18.50 5.02 -2.30
CA THR A 291 -19.54 5.61 -3.16
C THR A 291 -19.59 4.87 -4.50
N ALA A 292 -18.43 4.50 -5.07
CA ALA A 292 -18.34 3.66 -6.26
C ALA A 292 -19.03 2.30 -6.04
N MET A 293 -18.84 1.67 -4.87
CA MET A 293 -19.50 0.39 -4.58
C MET A 293 -21.03 0.49 -4.63
N LEU A 294 -21.59 1.55 -4.03
CA LEU A 294 -23.04 1.79 -4.03
C LEU A 294 -23.56 2.08 -5.43
N ARG A 295 -22.87 2.94 -6.19
CA ARG A 295 -23.26 3.27 -7.57
C ARG A 295 -23.11 2.09 -8.50
N MET A 296 -22.11 1.24 -8.31
CA MET A 296 -21.93 0.02 -9.09
C MET A 296 -23.08 -0.95 -8.89
N ARG A 297 -23.52 -1.15 -7.64
CA ARG A 297 -24.68 -1.99 -7.34
C ARG A 297 -25.93 -1.51 -8.08
N GLU A 298 -26.20 -0.20 -8.04
CA GLU A 298 -27.35 0.41 -8.72
C GLU A 298 -27.23 0.32 -10.24
N ALA A 299 -26.05 0.59 -10.79
CA ALA A 299 -25.80 0.58 -12.22
C ALA A 299 -25.89 -0.84 -12.81
N MET A 300 -25.33 -1.85 -12.14
CA MET A 300 -25.43 -3.24 -12.56
C MET A 300 -26.89 -3.71 -12.60
N ALA A 301 -27.68 -3.36 -11.58
CA ALA A 301 -29.10 -3.69 -11.55
C ALA A 301 -29.88 -3.03 -12.70
N LYS A 302 -29.58 -1.75 -13.01
CA LYS A 302 -30.21 -1.03 -14.13
C LYS A 302 -29.86 -1.63 -15.49
N GLU A 303 -28.61 -2.08 -15.65
CA GLU A 303 -28.10 -2.68 -16.89
C GLU A 303 -28.47 -4.17 -17.05
N GLY A 304 -29.19 -4.75 -16.09
CA GLY A 304 -29.59 -6.15 -16.07
C GLY A 304 -28.42 -7.12 -15.93
N LEU A 305 -27.31 -6.69 -15.31
CA LEU A 305 -26.14 -7.53 -15.09
C LEU A 305 -26.33 -8.42 -13.85
N HIS A 306 -26.00 -9.70 -13.98
CA HIS A 306 -26.21 -10.73 -12.96
C HIS A 306 -24.97 -11.00 -12.10
N GLY A 307 -23.85 -10.35 -12.42
CA GLY A 307 -22.62 -10.41 -11.64
C GLY A 307 -22.74 -9.95 -10.18
N LYS A 308 -21.79 -10.37 -9.35
CA LYS A 308 -21.70 -10.02 -7.92
C LYS A 308 -20.37 -9.34 -7.63
N MET A 309 -20.40 -8.28 -6.84
CA MET A 309 -19.18 -7.72 -6.23
C MET A 309 -18.75 -8.62 -5.07
N LEU A 310 -17.55 -9.19 -5.15
CA LEU A 310 -17.01 -10.11 -4.15
C LEU A 310 -16.20 -9.39 -3.08
N LEU A 311 -15.22 -8.58 -3.51
CA LEU A 311 -14.23 -8.00 -2.62
C LEU A 311 -14.00 -6.52 -2.94
N GLN A 312 -13.67 -5.78 -1.88
CA GLN A 312 -13.04 -4.48 -1.97
C GLN A 312 -11.65 -4.58 -1.34
N VAL A 313 -10.61 -4.36 -2.14
CA VAL A 313 -9.21 -4.48 -1.72
C VAL A 313 -8.55 -3.12 -1.91
N HIS A 314 -8.56 -2.32 -0.85
CA HIS A 314 -8.05 -0.94 -0.86
C HIS A 314 -8.77 -0.02 -1.86
N ASP A 315 -8.27 0.13 -3.07
CA ASP A 315 -8.81 0.92 -4.17
C ASP A 315 -9.36 0.05 -5.33
N GLU A 316 -9.24 -1.26 -5.20
CA GLU A 316 -9.73 -2.26 -6.15
C GLU A 316 -11.11 -2.80 -5.77
N LEU A 317 -11.98 -3.01 -6.76
CA LEU A 317 -13.23 -3.75 -6.67
C LEU A 317 -13.14 -5.01 -7.54
N ILE A 318 -13.50 -6.16 -6.97
CA ILE A 318 -13.46 -7.46 -7.67
C ILE A 318 -14.88 -7.99 -7.80
N PHE A 319 -15.22 -8.44 -9.00
CA PHE A 319 -16.53 -8.98 -9.35
C PHE A 319 -16.40 -10.40 -9.87
N GLU A 320 -17.37 -11.26 -9.56
CA GLU A 320 -17.61 -12.55 -10.21
C GLU A 320 -18.83 -12.38 -11.11
N VAL A 321 -18.66 -12.56 -12.42
CA VAL A 321 -19.70 -12.30 -13.41
C VAL A 321 -19.79 -13.42 -14.44
N PRO A 322 -20.97 -13.69 -15.03
CA PRO A 322 -21.05 -14.59 -16.18
C PRO A 322 -20.09 -14.15 -17.28
N GLU A 323 -19.43 -15.11 -17.95
CA GLU A 323 -18.40 -14.82 -18.96
C GLU A 323 -18.89 -13.82 -20.04
N LYS A 324 -20.15 -13.99 -20.48
CA LYS A 324 -20.79 -13.12 -21.48
C LYS A 324 -21.02 -11.68 -21.02
N GLU A 325 -20.98 -11.43 -19.72
CA GLU A 325 -21.19 -10.11 -19.10
C GLU A 325 -19.88 -9.42 -18.70
N ALA A 326 -18.73 -10.09 -18.82
CA ALA A 326 -17.47 -9.60 -18.28
C ALA A 326 -17.02 -8.27 -18.91
N GLU A 327 -17.05 -8.18 -20.24
CA GLU A 327 -16.68 -6.95 -20.96
C GLU A 327 -17.62 -5.79 -20.59
N LYS A 328 -18.94 -6.03 -20.59
CA LYS A 328 -19.94 -5.02 -20.22
C LYS A 328 -19.79 -4.56 -18.76
N THR A 329 -19.53 -5.49 -17.84
CA THR A 329 -19.28 -5.18 -16.43
C THR A 329 -18.02 -4.34 -16.27
N GLY A 330 -16.93 -4.70 -16.96
CA GLY A 330 -15.68 -3.95 -16.92
C GLY A 330 -15.82 -2.52 -17.44
N ALA A 331 -16.50 -2.34 -18.57
CA ALA A 331 -16.80 -1.02 -19.14
C ALA A 331 -17.67 -0.17 -18.17
N LEU A 332 -18.70 -0.78 -17.58
CA LEU A 332 -19.54 -0.13 -16.59
C LEU A 332 -18.77 0.27 -15.33
N ALA A 333 -17.90 -0.62 -14.84
CA ALA A 333 -17.04 -0.36 -13.69
C ALA A 333 -16.16 0.87 -13.91
N ARG A 334 -15.46 0.93 -15.06
CA ARG A 334 -14.66 2.10 -15.45
C ARG A 334 -15.49 3.38 -15.45
N GLN A 335 -16.63 3.38 -16.15
CA GLN A 335 -17.50 4.56 -16.24
C GLN A 335 -17.99 5.06 -14.87
N VAL A 336 -18.48 4.14 -14.04
CA VAL A 336 -19.06 4.48 -12.73
C VAL A 336 -17.98 4.96 -11.76
N MET A 337 -16.86 4.25 -11.69
CA MET A 337 -15.77 4.56 -10.76
C MET A 337 -15.07 5.88 -11.14
N GLU A 338 -14.84 6.14 -12.42
CA GLU A 338 -14.20 7.40 -12.85
C GLU A 338 -15.08 8.64 -12.64
N SER A 339 -16.40 8.47 -12.50
CA SER A 339 -17.40 9.55 -12.37
C SER A 339 -17.93 9.76 -10.94
N VAL A 340 -17.33 9.11 -9.93
CA VAL A 340 -17.83 9.17 -8.53
C VAL A 340 -17.88 10.60 -7.99
N VAL A 341 -16.80 11.36 -8.19
CA VAL A 341 -16.70 12.75 -7.76
C VAL A 341 -16.02 13.60 -8.83
N PRO A 342 -16.45 14.86 -9.04
CA PRO A 342 -15.72 15.78 -9.89
C PRO A 342 -14.43 16.21 -9.17
N LEU A 343 -13.28 15.97 -9.80
CA LEU A 343 -11.97 16.40 -9.32
C LEU A 343 -11.29 17.30 -10.37
N ARG A 344 -10.25 18.03 -9.96
CA ARG A 344 -9.42 18.84 -10.87
C ARG A 344 -8.63 17.98 -11.87
N VAL A 345 -8.43 16.71 -11.52
CA VAL A 345 -7.70 15.69 -12.25
C VAL A 345 -8.62 14.47 -12.38
N PRO A 346 -8.78 13.85 -13.57
CA PRO A 346 -9.67 12.71 -13.73
C PRO A 346 -9.21 11.52 -12.89
N LEU A 347 -10.16 10.84 -12.26
CA LEU A 347 -9.95 9.48 -11.78
C LEU A 347 -9.76 8.57 -12.99
N ARG A 348 -8.84 7.61 -12.89
CA ARG A 348 -8.60 6.61 -13.94
C ARG A 348 -8.71 5.22 -13.34
N VAL A 349 -9.30 4.28 -14.08
CA VAL A 349 -9.50 2.91 -13.63
C VAL A 349 -8.94 1.92 -14.63
N SER A 350 -8.02 1.07 -14.15
CA SER A 350 -7.57 -0.11 -14.89
C SER A 350 -8.61 -1.20 -14.72
N VAL A 351 -8.87 -1.95 -15.79
CA VAL A 351 -9.80 -3.08 -15.75
C VAL A 351 -9.12 -4.29 -16.34
N GLU A 352 -9.13 -5.38 -15.59
CA GLU A 352 -8.57 -6.67 -15.97
C GLU A 352 -9.63 -7.76 -15.76
N THR A 353 -9.60 -8.79 -16.61
CA THR A 353 -10.58 -9.87 -16.61
C THR A 353 -9.86 -11.20 -16.77
N GLY A 354 -10.27 -12.22 -16.02
CA GLY A 354 -9.60 -13.52 -16.06
C GLY A 354 -10.28 -14.59 -15.20
N PRO A 355 -9.88 -15.86 -15.37
CA PRO A 355 -10.46 -16.98 -14.62
C PRO A 355 -10.00 -17.03 -13.16
N CYS A 356 -8.87 -16.40 -12.81
CA CYS A 356 -8.38 -16.36 -11.45
C CYS A 356 -7.82 -14.99 -11.05
N TRP A 357 -7.79 -14.71 -9.75
CA TRP A 357 -7.32 -13.42 -9.24
C TRP A 357 -5.80 -13.23 -9.43
N GLY A 358 -5.05 -14.33 -9.55
CA GLY A 358 -3.61 -14.30 -9.79
C GLY A 358 -3.20 -13.79 -11.17
N ASP A 359 -4.15 -13.66 -12.10
CA ASP A 359 -3.92 -13.15 -13.46
C ASP A 359 -3.92 -11.63 -13.55
N PHE A 360 -4.29 -10.93 -12.46
CA PHE A 360 -4.39 -9.48 -12.42
C PHE A 360 -3.12 -8.83 -11.82
N HIS A 361 -2.85 -7.59 -12.24
CA HIS A 361 -1.78 -6.67 -11.80
C HIS A 361 -0.37 -7.05 -12.24
#